data_AF-M6KM81-F1
#
_entry.id   AF-M6KM81-F1
#
_cell.length_a   1.000
_cell.length_b   1.000
_cell.length_c   1.000
_cell.angle_alpha   90.00
_cell.angle_beta   90.00
_cell.angle_gamma   90.00
#
_symmetry.space_group_name_H-M   'P 1'
#
loop_
_entity.id
_entity.type
_entity.pdbx_description
1 polymer ?
#
loop_
_entity_poly.entity_id
_entity_poly.type
_entity_poly.pdbx_seq_one_letter_code
_entity_poly.pdbx_strand_id
1 'polypeptide(L)' 'MNSEKIQSIEILNSLKDGIDEPDIQACKVSKDRNFFIVLHGGTLSTKAVSVWRIAFDQVQKVSTILITEKKYPKPTYSCL' A
#
# COMPACT_ATOMS: atom_id res chain seq x y z
N MET A 1 21.24 -14.05 0.88
CA MET A 1 20.21 -13.01 1.14
C MET A 1 19.87 -12.37 -0.19
N ASN A 2 18.62 -12.45 -0.68
CA ASN A 2 18.28 -11.92 -2.01
C ASN A 2 18.35 -10.39 -1.99
N SER A 3 19.16 -9.80 -2.87
CA SER A 3 19.34 -8.33 -3.02
C SER A 3 18.00 -7.59 -3.15
N GLU A 4 17.00 -8.19 -3.78
CA GLU A 4 15.63 -7.66 -3.91
C GLU A 4 14.93 -7.47 -2.56
N LYS A 5 15.16 -8.41 -1.65
CA LYS A 5 14.57 -8.39 -0.31
C LYS A 5 15.19 -7.28 0.53
N ILE A 6 16.49 -7.02 0.35
CA ILE A 6 17.22 -5.94 1.04
C ILE A 6 16.76 -4.57 0.52
N GLN A 7 16.71 -4.36 -0.80
CA GLN A 7 16.22 -3.10 -1.39
C GLN A 7 14.77 -2.81 -1.00
N SER A 8 13.90 -3.83 -1.00
CA SER A 8 12.51 -3.65 -0.58
C SER A 8 12.39 -3.21 0.88
N ILE A 9 13.25 -3.73 1.76
CA ILE A 9 13.28 -3.36 3.19
C ILE A 9 13.83 -1.93 3.38
N GLU A 10 14.87 -1.53 2.64
CA GLU A 10 15.40 -0.16 2.70
C GLU A 10 14.38 0.87 2.21
N ILE A 11 13.67 0.58 1.12
CA ILE A 11 12.58 1.42 0.62
C ILE A 11 11.43 1.50 1.62
N LEU A 12 11.06 0.39 2.26
CA LEU A 12 10.02 0.38 3.29
C LEU A 12 10.41 1.20 4.53
N ASN A 13 11.69 1.18 4.90
CA ASN A 13 12.18 1.97 6.02
C ASN A 13 12.22 3.46 5.69
N SER A 14 12.58 3.86 4.46
CA SER A 14 12.58 5.28 4.05
C SER A 14 11.17 5.89 3.96
N LEU A 15 10.14 5.07 3.74
CA LEU A 15 8.74 5.51 3.74
C LEU A 15 8.20 5.80 5.15
N LYS A 16 8.75 5.16 6.18
CA LYS A 16 8.31 5.34 7.57
C LYS A 16 8.70 6.67 8.20
N ASP A 17 9.64 7.40 7.59
CA ASP A 17 10.11 8.70 8.10
C ASP A 17 9.13 9.86 7.81
N GLY A 18 8.04 9.61 7.08
CA GLY A 18 6.93 10.55 6.89
C GLY A 18 5.79 10.33 7.89
N ILE A 19 5.67 11.20 8.90
CA ILE A 19 4.84 11.07 10.11
C ILE A 19 3.29 10.96 9.89
N ASP A 20 2.78 10.92 8.65
CA ASP A 20 1.32 10.85 8.39
C ASP A 20 0.90 9.71 7.42
N GLU A 21 1.78 8.79 7.05
CA GLU A 21 1.38 7.66 6.20
C GLU A 21 0.78 6.50 7.04
N PRO A 22 -0.38 5.94 6.64
CA PRO A 22 -0.98 4.80 7.33
C PRO A 22 -0.04 3.59 7.34
N ASP A 23 -0.17 2.72 8.36
CA ASP A 23 0.70 1.55 8.52
C ASP A 23 0.77 0.72 7.23
N ILE A 24 1.98 0.45 6.74
CA ILE A 24 2.16 -0.37 5.54
C ILE A 24 1.78 -1.82 5.84
N GLN A 25 0.69 -2.30 5.22
CA GLN A 25 0.20 -3.66 5.39
C GLN A 25 0.88 -4.63 4.43
N ALA A 26 1.11 -4.21 3.19
CA ALA A 26 1.81 -5.02 2.20
C ALA A 26 2.53 -4.13 1.18
N CYS A 27 3.63 -4.64 0.63
CA CYS A 27 4.37 -3.99 -0.44
C CYS A 27 4.79 -5.01 -1.49
N LYS A 28 4.71 -4.63 -2.75
CA LYS A 28 5.16 -5.45 -3.88
C LYS A 28 5.93 -4.61 -4.88
N VAL A 29 7.16 -5.02 -5.15
CA VAL A 29 8.05 -4.39 -6.14
C VAL A 29 7.81 -5.01 -7.52
N SER A 30 7.88 -4.19 -8.57
CA SER A 30 7.79 -4.64 -9.95
C SER A 30 9.03 -5.44 -10.36
N LYS A 31 8.91 -6.31 -11.37
CA LYS A 31 10.03 -7.16 -11.83
C LYS A 31 11.20 -6.34 -12.38
N ASP A 32 10.89 -5.24 -13.05
CA ASP A 32 11.82 -4.25 -13.59
C ASP A 32 12.35 -3.28 -12.53
N ARG A 33 11.88 -3.39 -11.27
CA ARG A 33 12.30 -2.59 -10.11
C ARG A 33 12.18 -1.08 -10.29
N ASN A 34 11.39 -0.63 -11.26
CA ASN A 34 11.13 0.79 -11.50
C ASN A 34 9.95 1.31 -10.69
N PHE A 35 9.08 0.41 -10.20
CA PHE A 35 7.90 0.78 -9.43
C PHE A 35 7.63 -0.21 -8.31
N PHE A 36 6.93 0.23 -7.28
CA PHE A 36 6.36 -0.64 -6.26
C PHE A 36 4.98 -0.14 -5.83
N ILE A 37 4.16 -1.08 -5.38
CA ILE A 37 2.81 -0.82 -4.92
C ILE A 37 2.79 -1.07 -3.42
N VAL A 38 2.28 -0.10 -2.66
CA VAL A 38 2.11 -0.18 -1.22
C VAL A 38 0.62 -0.20 -0.89
N LEU A 39 0.20 -1.24 -0.18
CA LEU A 39 -1.09 -1.30 0.50
C LEU A 39 -0.91 -0.72 1.90
N HIS A 40 -1.62 0.36 2.15
CA HIS A 40 -1.68 1.02 3.44
C HIS A 40 -2.89 0.51 4.23
N GLY A 41 -2.65 0.18 5.48
CA GLY A 41 -3.65 -0.18 6.47
C GLY A 41 -4.41 1.06 6.91
N GLY A 42 -5.72 1.06 6.72
CA GLY A 42 -6.62 2.04 7.33
C GLY A 42 -7.68 1.34 8.16
N THR A 43 -8.67 2.11 8.63
CA THR A 43 -9.83 1.55 9.35
C THR A 43 -10.54 0.48 8.52
N LEU A 44 -11.29 -0.43 9.17
CA LEU A 44 -12.04 -1.55 8.54
C LEU A 44 -12.79 -1.18 7.23
N SER A 45 -13.21 0.07 7.06
CA SER A 45 -13.95 0.55 5.88
C SER A 45 -13.11 1.23 4.79
N THR A 46 -11.86 1.58 5.05
CA THR A 46 -11.06 2.42 4.14
C THR A 46 -9.61 2.00 4.15
N LYS A 47 -9.13 1.47 3.03
CA LYS A 47 -7.73 1.15 2.76
C LYS A 47 -7.20 2.11 1.70
N ALA A 48 -5.89 2.25 1.57
CA ALA A 48 -5.30 3.01 0.47
C ALA A 48 -4.26 2.17 -0.26
N VAL A 49 -4.22 2.29 -1.58
CA VAL A 49 -3.15 1.71 -2.40
C VAL A 49 -2.41 2.86 -3.05
N SER A 50 -1.10 2.85 -2.92
CA SER A 50 -0.23 3.84 -3.55
C SER A 50 0.77 3.19 -4.49
N VAL A 51 1.04 3.88 -5.58
CA VAL A 51 2.06 3.50 -6.55
C VAL A 51 3.23 4.44 -6.37
N TRP A 52 4.41 3.86 -6.21
CA TRP A 52 5.66 4.57 -6.06
C TRP A 52 6.59 4.19 -7.20
N ARG A 53 7.37 5.16 -7.66
CA ARG A 53 8.40 5.01 -8.67
C ARG A 53 9.75 5.07 -8.00
N ILE A 54 10.65 4.21 -8.44
CA ILE A 54 12.07 4.24 -8.11
C ILE A 54 12.76 4.79 -9.37
N ALA A 55 13.36 5.96 -9.25
CA ALA A 55 14.14 6.58 -10.33
C ALA A 55 15.52 6.91 -9.78
N PHE A 56 16.54 6.21 -10.27
CA PHE A 56 17.91 6.32 -9.79
C PHE A 56 18.02 6.14 -8.27
N ASP A 57 18.23 7.23 -7.55
CA ASP A 57 18.40 7.35 -6.10
C ASP A 57 17.16 7.88 -5.39
N GLN A 58 16.08 8.16 -6.12
CA GLN A 58 14.86 8.75 -5.58
C GLN A 58 13.67 7.80 -5.63
N VAL A 59 12.90 7.83 -4.54
CA VAL A 59 11.61 7.15 -4.41
C VAL A 59 10.53 8.22 -4.41
N GLN A 60 9.64 8.17 -5.40
CA GLN A 60 8.57 9.17 -5.57
C GLN A 60 7.20 8.52 -5.60
N LYS A 61 6.26 9.06 -4.82
CA LYS A 61 4.85 8.69 -4.86
C LYS A 61 4.22 9.20 -6.14
N VAL A 62 3.74 8.30 -7.00
CA VAL A 62 3.12 8.64 -8.29
C VAL A 62 1.63 8.85 -8.12
N SER A 63 0.97 7.99 -7.36
CA SER A 63 -0.48 8.03 -7.21
C SER A 63 -0.92 7.35 -5.92
N THR A 64 -2.11 7.72 -5.44
CA THR A 64 -2.80 7.04 -4.34
C THR A 64 -4.27 6.94 -4.65
N ILE A 65 -4.81 5.74 -4.47
CA ILE A 65 -6.21 5.41 -4.66
C ILE A 65 -6.74 4.95 -3.31
N LEU A 66 -7.81 5.59 -2.85
CA LEU A 66 -8.56 5.16 -1.67
C LEU A 66 -9.52 4.04 -2.07
N ILE A 67 -9.47 2.94 -1.33
CA ILE A 67 -10.36 1.79 -1.46
C ILE A 67 -11.32 1.83 -0.28
N THR A 68 -12.55 2.24 -0.52
CA THR A 68 -13.62 2.15 0.47
C THR A 68 -14.32 0.80 0.29
N GLU A 69 -14.28 -0.06 1.30
CA GLU A 69 -15.11 -1.26 1.29
C GLU A 69 -16.59 -0.83 1.34
N LYS A 70 -17.35 -1.14 0.28
CA LYS A 70 -18.82 -1.00 0.34
C LYS A 70 -19.34 -2.01 1.36
N LYS A 71 -19.79 -1.51 2.51
CA LYS A 71 -20.52 -2.31 3.49
C LYS A 71 -21.88 -2.65 2.89
N TYR A 72 -22.02 -3.85 2.32
CA TYR A 72 -23.34 -4.34 1.93
C TYR A 72 -24.18 -4.52 3.20
N PRO A 73 -25.41 -3.96 3.27
CA PRO A 73 -26.29 -4.25 4.39
C PRO A 73 -26.53 -5.76 4.45
N LYS A 74 -26.42 -6.35 5.65
CA LYS A 74 -26.81 -7.75 5.86
C LYS A 74 -28.25 -7.91 5.37
N PRO A 75 -28.58 -8.93 4.57
CA PRO A 75 -29.96 -9.20 4.23
C PRO A 75 -30.71 -9.54 5.52
N THR A 76 -31.66 -8.69 5.90
CA THR A 76 -32.59 -8.98 6.99
C THR A 76 -33.59 -9.98 6.43
N TYR A 77 -33.41 -11.27 6.73
CA TYR A 77 -34.44 -12.26 6.45
C TYR A 77 -35.56 -12.08 7.48
N SER A 78 -36.65 -11.40 7.11
CA SER A 78 -37.89 -11.43 7.87
C SER A 78 -38.64 -12.71 7.49
N CYS A 79 -38.71 -13.66 8.42
CA CYS A 79 -39.58 -14.81 8.31
C CYS A 79 -41.01 -14.30 8.55
N LEU A 80 -41.83 -14.28 7.50
CA LEU A 80 -43.30 -14.14 7.58
C LEU A 80 -43.91 -15.54 7.54
#